data_AF-A0A3N4ZJ43-F1
#
_entry.id   AF-A0A3N4ZJ43-F1
#
_cell.length_a   1.000
_cell.length_b   1.000
_cell.length_c   1.000
_cell.angle_alpha   90.00
_cell.angle_beta   90.00
_cell.angle_gamma   90.00
#
_symmetry.space_group_name_H-M   'P 1'
#
loop_
_entity.id
_entity.type
_entity.pdbx_description
1 polymer ?
#
loop_
_entity_poly.entity_id
_entity_poly.type
_entity_poly.pdbx_seq_one_letter_code
_entity_poly.pdbx_strand_id
1 'polypeptide(L)'
;MDPRYGMNPQQVADATPVRPGRVVHGSPSYISLLDALNGWQLVREASWSLGRPAAASFKHVSPAGAAVAGLVDDVTAELHGVDRAEAGALTSAYLRARDADPKSSYGDFERTPDLVQQVKQLRLAAAVVDPAQGPGSAVRRS
;
A
#
# COMPACT_ATOMS: atom_id res chain seq x y z
N MET A 1 -1.52 -15.26 11.72
CA MET A 1 -0.23 -14.70 11.27
C MET A 1 0.46 -14.22 12.51
N ASP A 2 1.76 -14.50 12.65
CA ASP A 2 2.45 -14.24 13.90
C ASP A 2 3.27 -12.95 13.75
N PRO A 3 2.80 -11.81 14.29
CA PRO A 3 3.59 -10.60 14.29
C PRO A 3 4.81 -10.77 15.18
N ARG A 4 5.90 -10.03 14.88
CA ARG A 4 7.12 -10.07 15.71
C ARG A 4 6.88 -9.72 17.18
N TYR A 5 5.94 -8.82 17.45
CA TYR A 5 5.48 -8.37 18.76
C TYR A 5 4.14 -7.66 18.59
N GLY A 6 3.45 -7.37 19.69
CA GLY A 6 2.19 -6.64 19.76
C GLY A 6 2.34 -5.15 19.45
N MET A 7 1.56 -4.29 20.12
CA MET A 7 1.67 -2.84 19.91
C MET A 7 3.04 -2.29 20.33
N ASN A 8 3.66 -2.91 21.33
CA ASN A 8 4.99 -2.58 21.83
C ASN A 8 5.89 -3.82 21.91
N PRO A 9 7.23 -3.68 21.88
CA PRO A 9 8.17 -4.82 21.84
C PRO A 9 8.01 -5.83 22.97
N GLN A 10 7.60 -5.38 24.16
CA GLN A 10 7.40 -6.24 25.33
C GLN A 10 6.09 -7.05 25.30
N GLN A 11 5.21 -6.81 24.33
CA GLN A 11 3.92 -7.46 24.23
C GLN A 11 3.97 -8.58 23.19
N VAL A 12 3.40 -9.73 23.53
CA VAL A 12 3.12 -10.79 22.56
C VAL A 12 1.72 -10.56 22.00
N ALA A 13 1.55 -10.75 20.69
CA ALA A 13 0.25 -10.67 20.05
C ALA A 13 0.10 -11.80 19.03
N ASP A 14 -1.13 -12.26 18.88
CA ASP A 14 -1.56 -13.07 17.74
C ASP A 14 -2.43 -12.20 16.84
N ALA A 15 -2.26 -12.34 15.53
CA ALA A 15 -3.17 -11.75 14.57
C ALA A 15 -3.79 -12.86 13.72
N THR A 16 -5.01 -13.25 14.07
CA THR A 16 -5.83 -14.15 13.26
C THR A 16 -6.70 -13.30 12.32
N PRO A 17 -6.37 -13.22 11.02
CA PRO A 17 -7.12 -12.38 10.10
C PRO A 17 -8.47 -13.03 9.75
N VAL A 18 -9.52 -12.20 9.64
CA VAL A 18 -10.88 -12.64 9.26
C VAL A 18 -10.93 -13.18 7.83
N ARG A 19 -10.01 -12.75 6.97
CA ARG A 19 -9.80 -13.31 5.62
C ARG A 19 -8.36 -13.77 5.47
N PRO A 20 -8.10 -14.92 4.83
CA PRO A 20 -6.78 -15.50 4.78
C PRO A 20 -5.87 -14.64 3.93
N GLY A 21 -4.72 -14.21 4.46
CA GLY A 21 -3.64 -13.75 3.60
C GLY A 21 -2.27 -14.16 4.09
N ARG A 22 -1.24 -13.79 3.33
CA ARG A 22 0.11 -14.32 3.50
C ARG A 22 1.15 -13.21 3.48
N VAL A 23 2.08 -13.29 4.43
CA VAL A 23 3.33 -12.53 4.42
C VAL A 23 4.24 -13.10 3.35
N VAL A 24 4.55 -12.30 2.33
CA VAL A 24 5.42 -12.70 1.21
C VAL A 24 6.91 -12.47 1.52
N HIS A 25 7.23 -11.50 2.38
CA HIS A 25 8.61 -11.19 2.77
C HIS A 25 8.69 -10.58 4.17
N GLY A 26 9.73 -10.95 4.92
CA GLY A 26 10.01 -10.42 6.27
C GLY A 26 9.05 -10.91 7.35
N SER A 27 9.04 -10.20 8.48
CA SER A 27 8.13 -10.45 9.60
C SER A 27 7.53 -9.12 10.08
N PRO A 28 6.25 -8.84 9.79
CA PRO A 28 5.64 -7.57 10.16
C PRO A 28 5.51 -7.43 11.68
N SER A 29 5.53 -6.18 12.17
CA SER A 29 5.02 -5.89 13.52
C SER A 29 3.49 -5.93 13.51
N TYR A 30 2.85 -5.96 14.67
CA TYR A 30 1.39 -5.89 14.75
C TYR A 30 0.84 -4.60 14.11
N ILE A 31 1.51 -3.46 14.33
CA ILE A 31 1.10 -2.17 13.74
C ILE A 31 1.23 -2.21 12.21
N SER A 32 2.34 -2.72 11.67
CA SER A 32 2.52 -2.84 10.22
C SER A 32 1.47 -3.75 9.57
N LEU A 33 1.03 -4.79 10.29
CA LEU A 33 -0.05 -5.65 9.83
C LEU A 33 -1.39 -4.90 9.77
N LEU A 34 -1.70 -4.09 10.79
CA LEU A 34 -2.91 -3.26 10.81
C LEU A 34 -2.89 -2.18 9.72
N ASP A 35 -1.74 -1.52 9.50
CA ASP A 35 -1.55 -0.55 8.42
C ASP A 35 -1.81 -1.19 7.05
N ALA A 36 -1.25 -2.38 6.80
CA ALA A 36 -1.45 -3.11 5.56
C ALA A 36 -2.92 -3.50 5.32
N LEU A 37 -3.61 -4.00 6.36
CA LEU A 37 -5.02 -4.42 6.26
C LEU A 37 -5.96 -3.23 6.00
N ASN A 38 -5.74 -2.10 6.66
CA ASN A 38 -6.55 -0.89 6.45
C ASN A 38 -6.24 -0.24 5.10
N GLY A 39 -4.96 -0.14 4.74
CA GLY A 39 -4.53 0.38 3.45
C GLY A 39 -5.08 -0.42 2.27
N TRP A 40 -5.07 -1.75 2.36
CA TRP A 40 -5.65 -2.61 1.32
C TRP A 40 -7.14 -2.37 1.12
N GLN A 41 -7.92 -2.29 2.20
CA GLN A 41 -9.37 -2.03 2.11
C GLN A 41 -9.64 -0.68 1.45
N LEU A 42 -8.95 0.37 1.91
CA LEU A 42 -9.08 1.72 1.36
C LEU A 42 -8.74 1.77 -0.13
N VAL A 43 -7.59 1.22 -0.53
CA VAL A 43 -7.13 1.23 -1.92
C VAL A 43 -8.07 0.44 -2.83
N ARG A 44 -8.55 -0.73 -2.38
CA ARG A 44 -9.49 -1.55 -3.14
C ARG A 44 -10.81 -0.80 -3.38
N GLU A 45 -11.39 -0.22 -2.34
CA GLU A 45 -12.65 0.52 -2.43
C GLU A 45 -12.52 1.79 -3.26
N ALA A 46 -11.44 2.55 -3.09
CA ALA A 46 -11.16 3.73 -3.90
C ALA A 46 -10.96 3.37 -5.38
N SER A 47 -10.19 2.31 -5.66
CA SER A 47 -9.93 1.85 -7.03
C SER A 47 -11.21 1.39 -7.74
N TRP A 48 -12.05 0.61 -7.05
CA TRP A 48 -13.34 0.17 -7.59
C TRP A 48 -14.33 1.31 -7.77
N SER A 49 -14.44 2.22 -6.80
CA SER A 49 -15.42 3.31 -6.84
C SER A 49 -15.06 4.38 -7.87
N LEU A 50 -13.77 4.62 -8.10
CA LEU A 50 -13.28 5.68 -8.99
C LEU A 50 -12.78 5.17 -10.34
N GLY A 51 -12.75 3.85 -10.56
CA GLY A 51 -12.32 3.23 -11.81
C GLY A 51 -10.87 3.52 -12.19
N ARG A 52 -10.01 3.85 -11.22
CA ARG A 52 -8.62 4.27 -11.43
C ARG A 52 -7.70 3.59 -10.43
N PRO A 53 -6.45 3.25 -10.79
CA PRO A 53 -5.48 2.75 -9.84
C PRO A 53 -5.34 3.70 -8.65
N ALA A 54 -5.38 3.16 -7.44
CA ALA A 54 -5.27 3.92 -6.20
C ALA A 54 -4.09 3.44 -5.36
N ALA A 55 -3.60 4.31 -4.49
CA ALA A 55 -2.57 4.00 -3.50
C ALA A 55 -2.86 4.79 -2.21
N ALA A 56 -2.33 4.29 -1.09
CA ALA A 56 -2.40 4.95 0.19
C ALA A 56 -1.07 4.81 0.94
N SER A 57 -0.73 5.82 1.71
CA SER A 57 0.37 5.88 2.67
C SER A 57 -0.24 5.86 4.07
N PHE A 58 0.26 4.99 4.95
CA PHE A 58 -0.33 4.70 6.26
C PHE A 58 0.72 4.78 7.35
N LYS A 59 0.34 5.40 8.47
CA LYS A 59 1.16 5.40 9.68
C LYS A 59 0.28 5.41 10.90
N HIS A 60 0.64 4.58 11.88
CA HIS A 60 -0.13 4.45 13.13
C HIS A 60 -1.61 4.16 12.90
N VAL A 61 -1.90 3.22 11.99
CA VAL A 61 -3.24 2.71 11.68
C VAL A 61 -4.15 3.75 11.02
N SER A 62 -3.58 4.85 10.54
CA SER A 62 -4.30 5.95 9.87
C SER A 62 -3.63 6.32 8.55
N PRO A 63 -4.40 6.72 7.53
CA PRO A 63 -3.82 7.16 6.27
C PRO A 63 -3.12 8.53 6.46
N ALA A 64 -1.82 8.57 6.19
CA ALA A 64 -1.08 9.83 6.00
C ALA A 64 -1.51 10.50 4.69
N GLY A 65 -1.89 9.69 3.69
CA GLY A 65 -2.52 10.17 2.47
C GLY A 65 -3.03 9.03 1.59
N ALA A 66 -3.93 9.36 0.67
CA ALA A 66 -4.47 8.42 -0.32
C ALA A 66 -4.80 9.17 -1.60
N ALA A 67 -4.50 8.55 -2.75
CA ALA A 67 -4.73 9.16 -4.04
C ALA A 67 -5.00 8.12 -5.13
N VAL A 68 -5.75 8.53 -6.15
CA VAL A 68 -5.81 7.82 -7.42
C VAL A 68 -4.74 8.34 -8.38
N ALA A 69 -4.41 7.52 -9.38
CA ALA A 69 -3.47 7.83 -10.45
C ALA A 69 -3.80 9.19 -11.07
N GLY A 70 -2.90 10.16 -11.00
CA GLY A 70 -3.07 11.51 -11.54
C GLY A 70 -1.75 12.15 -11.94
N LEU A 71 -1.79 13.43 -12.31
CA LEU A 71 -0.57 14.18 -12.61
C LEU A 71 0.28 14.29 -11.34
N VAL A 72 1.56 13.94 -11.45
CA VAL A 72 2.58 14.25 -10.44
C VAL A 72 3.26 15.52 -10.92
N ASP A 73 3.47 16.51 -10.06
CA ASP A 73 4.21 17.72 -10.40
C ASP A 73 5.73 17.50 -10.38
N ASP A 74 6.49 18.45 -10.93
CA ASP A 74 7.94 18.32 -11.06
C ASP A 74 8.65 18.28 -9.70
N VAL A 75 8.11 18.98 -8.69
CA VAL A 75 8.72 19.03 -7.36
C VAL A 75 8.62 17.66 -6.67
N THR A 76 7.43 17.05 -6.67
CA THR A 76 7.26 15.70 -6.11
C THR A 76 8.05 14.65 -6.90
N ALA A 77 8.10 14.76 -8.23
CA ALA A 77 8.87 13.84 -9.08
C ALA A 77 10.38 13.92 -8.78
N GLU A 78 10.94 15.13 -8.71
CA GLU A 78 12.34 15.38 -8.38
C GLU A 78 12.68 14.91 -6.96
N LEU A 79 11.84 15.22 -5.97
CA LEU A 79 12.01 14.82 -4.57
C LEU A 79 12.17 13.30 -4.44
N HIS A 80 11.42 12.54 -5.25
CA HIS A 80 11.43 11.09 -5.26
C HIS A 80 12.35 10.47 -6.32
N GLY A 81 13.04 11.28 -7.14
CA GLY A 81 13.95 10.81 -8.18
C GLY A 81 13.26 9.99 -9.26
N VAL A 82 12.01 10.31 -9.58
CA VAL A 82 11.21 9.60 -10.59
C VAL A 82 11.05 10.48 -11.82
N ASP A 83 11.31 9.93 -13.01
CA ASP A 83 10.91 10.58 -14.25
C ASP A 83 9.37 10.52 -14.40
N ARG A 84 8.73 11.69 -14.56
CA ARG A 84 7.28 11.81 -14.77
C ARG A 84 6.81 11.01 -15.98
N ALA A 85 7.62 10.90 -17.03
CA ALA A 85 7.28 10.12 -18.22
C ALA A 85 7.25 8.61 -17.93
N GLU A 86 8.03 8.15 -16.96
CA GLU A 86 8.12 6.74 -16.55
C GLU A 86 7.18 6.40 -15.37
N ALA A 87 6.62 7.41 -14.72
CA ALA A 87 5.67 7.27 -13.61
C ALA A 87 4.32 6.71 -14.11
N GLY A 88 4.25 5.39 -14.27
CA GLY A 88 3.00 4.69 -14.56
C GLY A 88 1.91 4.97 -13.52
N ALA A 89 0.67 4.64 -13.85
CA ALA A 89 -0.51 5.03 -13.06
C ALA A 89 -0.42 4.70 -11.54
N LEU A 90 0.13 3.53 -11.18
CA LEU A 90 0.28 3.14 -9.77
C LEU A 90 1.38 3.95 -9.07
N THR A 91 2.52 4.18 -9.73
CA THR A 91 3.60 5.03 -9.21
C THR A 91 3.09 6.45 -8.99
N SER A 92 2.34 6.98 -9.95
CA SER A 92 1.72 8.30 -9.85
C SER A 92 0.74 8.40 -8.67
N ALA A 93 -0.12 7.39 -8.48
CA ALA A 93 -1.03 7.32 -7.34
C ALA A 93 -0.25 7.30 -6.01
N TYR A 94 0.82 6.51 -5.94
CA TYR A 94 1.64 6.36 -4.74
C TYR A 94 2.38 7.65 -4.37
N LEU A 95 3.02 8.30 -5.35
CA LEU A 95 3.72 9.58 -5.14
C LEU A 95 2.75 10.64 -4.59
N ARG A 96 1.55 10.74 -5.19
CA ARG A 96 0.51 11.67 -4.72
C ARG A 96 -0.03 11.34 -3.33
N ALA A 97 -0.16 10.06 -2.99
CA ALA A 97 -0.58 9.64 -1.65
C ALA A 97 0.46 10.01 -0.59
N ARG A 98 1.74 9.85 -0.91
CA ARG A 98 2.86 10.17 -0.02
C ARG A 98 3.09 11.68 0.15
N ASP A 99 2.86 12.44 -0.92
CA ASP A 99 3.05 13.90 -0.94
C ASP A 99 2.01 14.66 -0.10
N ALA A 100 0.88 14.03 0.23
CA ALA A 100 -0.16 14.63 1.07
C ALA A 100 0.35 15.07 2.46
N ASP A 101 1.25 14.28 3.06
CA ASP A 101 2.00 14.67 4.25
C ASP A 101 3.37 13.95 4.26
N PRO A 102 4.44 14.57 3.73
CA PRO A 102 5.75 13.95 3.63
C PRO A 102 6.39 13.61 4.99
N LYS A 103 6.03 14.35 6.06
CA LYS A 103 6.57 14.12 7.41
C LYS A 103 5.93 12.90 8.04
N SER A 104 4.61 12.78 7.92
CA SER A 104 3.89 11.61 8.40
C SER A 104 4.21 10.38 7.55
N SER A 105 4.39 10.53 6.24
CA SER A 105 4.75 9.41 5.35
C SER A 105 6.21 8.93 5.45
N TYR A 106 6.97 9.46 6.41
CA TYR A 106 8.31 9.00 6.71
C TYR A 106 8.27 7.61 7.36
N GLY A 107 8.77 6.60 6.65
CA GLY A 107 8.79 5.20 7.07
C GLY A 107 8.05 4.23 6.15
N ASP A 108 7.20 4.73 5.25
CA ASP A 108 6.42 3.86 4.33
C ASP A 108 7.31 3.25 3.23
N PHE A 109 8.30 4.01 2.73
CA PHE A 109 9.40 3.54 1.87
C PHE A 109 10.66 4.41 2.02
N GLU A 110 11.83 3.79 1.93
CA GLU A 110 13.10 4.51 1.71
C GLU A 110 13.12 5.12 0.30
N ARG A 111 13.79 6.26 0.14
CA ARG A 111 14.08 6.85 -1.17
C ARG A 111 15.06 5.92 -1.90
N THR A 112 14.62 5.26 -2.96
CA THR A 112 15.45 4.35 -3.76
C THR A 112 15.41 4.71 -5.25
N PRO A 113 16.48 4.45 -6.02
CA PRO A 113 16.48 4.63 -7.47
C PRO A 113 15.43 3.77 -8.19
N ASP A 114 15.02 2.67 -7.56
CA ASP A 114 14.10 1.67 -8.13
C ASP A 114 12.65 1.86 -7.66
N LEU A 115 12.25 3.05 -7.21
CA LEU A 115 10.92 3.29 -6.67
C LEU A 115 9.79 2.83 -7.62
N VAL A 116 9.96 3.03 -8.93
CA VAL A 116 9.01 2.55 -9.94
C VAL A 116 8.88 1.02 -9.91
N GLN A 117 9.99 0.29 -9.77
CA GLN A 117 9.96 -1.17 -9.68
C GLN A 117 9.41 -1.65 -8.33
N GLN A 118 9.75 -0.97 -7.24
CA GLN A 118 9.21 -1.26 -5.91
C GLN A 118 7.69 -1.07 -5.87
N VAL A 119 7.17 0.01 -6.47
CA VAL A 119 5.72 0.23 -6.57
C VAL A 119 5.04 -0.78 -7.50
N LYS A 120 5.71 -1.24 -8.57
CA LYS A 120 5.20 -2.36 -9.39
C LYS A 120 5.13 -3.67 -8.59
N GLN A 121 6.14 -3.94 -7.76
CA GLN A 121 6.14 -5.06 -6.83
C GLN A 121 5.10 -4.90 -5.71
N LEU A 122 4.69 -3.67 -5.35
CA LEU A 122 3.56 -3.43 -4.44
C LEU A 122 2.21 -3.84 -5.02
N ARG A 123 2.05 -3.97 -6.34
CA ARG A 123 0.87 -4.66 -6.89
C ARG A 123 0.79 -6.13 -6.42
N LEU A 124 1.94 -6.69 -6.00
CA LEU A 124 2.12 -7.97 -5.31
C LEU A 124 2.42 -7.83 -3.78
N ALA A 125 2.61 -6.62 -3.23
CA ALA A 125 2.99 -6.38 -1.83
C ALA A 125 2.06 -5.44 -1.02
N ALA A 126 1.00 -4.90 -1.65
CA ALA A 126 -0.34 -4.86 -1.02
C ALA A 126 -0.78 -6.27 -0.57
N ALA A 127 -0.05 -7.28 -1.02
CA ALA A 127 -0.02 -8.66 -0.59
C ALA A 127 1.17 -9.01 0.35
N VAL A 128 1.60 -8.12 1.27
CA VAL A 128 2.12 -8.62 2.58
C VAL A 128 0.99 -9.28 3.39
N VAL A 129 -0.26 -9.04 2.99
CA VAL A 129 -1.41 -9.90 3.23
C VAL A 129 -2.21 -9.94 1.93
N ASP A 130 -2.02 -10.95 1.07
CA ASP A 130 -2.95 -11.20 -0.05
C ASP A 130 -4.21 -11.86 0.51
N PRO A 131 -5.36 -11.18 0.71
CA PRO A 131 -6.58 -11.88 1.06
C PRO A 131 -6.94 -12.77 -0.14
N ALA A 132 -6.77 -14.09 0.01
CA ALA A 132 -6.92 -15.08 -1.04
C ALA A 132 -8.06 -14.72 -2.00
N GLN A 133 -7.75 -14.70 -3.30
CA GLN A 133 -8.68 -14.42 -4.38
C GLN A 133 -10.07 -14.99 -4.07
N GLY A 134 -11.07 -14.11 -3.95
CA GLY A 134 -12.44 -14.52 -3.71
C GLY A 134 -12.96 -15.41 -4.85
N PRO A 135 -13.82 -16.40 -4.58
CA PRO A 135 -14.46 -17.18 -5.63
C PRO A 135 -15.49 -16.29 -6.35
N GLY A 136 -15.40 -16.23 -7.68
CA GLY A 136 -16.50 -15.77 -8.51
C GLY A 136 -16.18 -14.62 -9.48
N SER A 137 -15.39 -14.89 -10.50
CA SER A 137 -15.67 -14.29 -11.81
C SER A 137 -16.98 -14.89 -12.31
N ALA A 138 -18.08 -14.17 -12.08
CA ALA A 138 -19.36 -14.49 -12.67
C ALA A 138 -19.19 -14.53 -14.20
N VAL A 139 -19.41 -15.71 -14.76
CA VAL A 139 -19.63 -15.92 -16.19
C VAL A 139 -20.72 -14.95 -16.63
N ARG A 140 -20.34 -14.03 -17.52
CA ARG A 140 -21.25 -13.19 -18.29
C ARG A 140 -22.18 -14.12 -19.06
N ARG A 141 -23.45 -14.21 -18.65
CA ARG A 141 -24.50 -14.75 -19.50
C ARG A 141 -24.98 -13.63 -20.42
N SER A 142 -24.68 -13.78 -21.70
CA SER A 142 -25.48 -13.26 -22.81
C SER A 142 -26.81 -14.00 -22.89
#